data_AF-A0A066UCZ3-F1
#
_entry.id   AF-A0A066UCZ3-F1
#
_cell.length_a   1.000
_cell.length_b   1.000
_cell.length_c   1.000
_cell.angle_alpha   90.00
_cell.angle_beta   90.00
_cell.angle_gamma   90.00
#
_symmetry.space_group_name_H-M   'P 1'
#
loop_
_entity.id
_entity.type
_entity.pdbx_description
1 polymer ?
#
loop_
_entity_poly.entity_id
_entity_poly.type
_entity_poly.pdbx_seq_one_letter_code
_entity_poly.pdbx_strand_id
1 'polypeptide(L)'
;MSTGNFNPFGNAAAGSGFEVYPEALRKATDGIFAARDKIAKFADDGLAHIVLRDDDVGMLGVQANVVDIFNATVAHIRDKTDKGAMQLERLAEALDKAADYYETQDEADFRRLRDQEKGQN
;
A
#
# COMPACT_ATOMS: atom_id res chain seq x y z
N MET A 1 -25.48 -2.21 -3.54
CA MET A 1 -24.34 -1.39 -3.09
C MET A 1 -23.58 -2.23 -2.08
N SER A 2 -22.44 -2.81 -2.49
CA SER A 2 -21.62 -3.64 -1.60
C SER A 2 -20.79 -2.70 -0.72
N THR A 3 -21.17 -2.57 0.53
CA THR A 3 -20.32 -1.99 1.58
C THR A 3 -19.19 -2.98 1.85
N GLY A 4 -18.08 -2.79 1.12
CA GLY A 4 -16.84 -3.49 1.39
C GLY A 4 -16.36 -3.15 2.80
N ASN A 5 -16.68 -4.01 3.75
CA ASN A 5 -16.16 -3.96 5.10
C ASN A 5 -14.69 -4.38 5.05
N PHE A 6 -13.81 -3.45 4.71
CA PHE A 6 -12.37 -3.63 4.86
C PHE A 6 -12.08 -3.65 6.36
N ASN A 7 -12.12 -4.84 6.94
CA ASN A 7 -11.65 -5.09 8.28
C ASN A 7 -10.24 -5.68 8.16
N PRO A 8 -9.16 -4.88 8.32
CA PRO A 8 -7.79 -5.39 8.26
C PRO A 8 -7.48 -6.36 9.41
N PHE A 9 -8.41 -6.51 10.37
CA PHE A 9 -8.31 -7.38 11.54
C PHE A 9 -9.37 -8.49 11.56
N GLY A 10 -9.88 -8.89 10.38
CA GLY A 10 -10.97 -9.85 10.22
C GLY A 10 -10.90 -11.04 11.19
N ASN A 11 -11.96 -11.22 12.00
CA ASN A 11 -12.23 -12.37 12.86
C ASN A 11 -11.11 -12.82 13.84
N ALA A 12 -10.12 -11.98 14.17
CA ALA A 12 -9.08 -12.32 15.15
C ALA A 12 -9.58 -12.41 16.61
N ALA A 13 -10.85 -12.07 16.88
CA ALA A 13 -11.41 -12.09 18.24
C ALA A 13 -11.78 -13.49 18.76
N ALA A 14 -11.65 -14.55 17.96
CA ALA A 14 -12.04 -15.91 18.36
C ALA A 14 -11.03 -16.96 17.89
N GLY A 15 -9.92 -17.10 18.63
CA GLY A 15 -9.32 -18.43 18.80
C GLY A 15 -7.94 -18.73 18.19
N SER A 16 -7.11 -17.76 17.83
CA SER A 16 -5.71 -18.06 17.47
C SER A 16 -4.75 -17.48 18.50
N GLY A 17 -3.91 -18.35 19.07
CA GLY A 17 -2.85 -17.97 20.00
C GLY A 17 -1.98 -16.86 19.44
N PHE A 18 -1.53 -15.98 20.33
CA PHE A 18 -0.55 -14.90 20.12
C PHE A 18 -0.02 -14.83 18.68
N GLU A 19 -0.76 -14.16 17.79
CA GLU A 19 -0.21 -13.79 16.48
C GLU A 19 0.90 -12.78 16.80
N VAL A 20 2.15 -13.17 16.57
CA VAL A 20 3.32 -12.39 16.99
C VAL A 20 3.21 -11.04 16.29
N TYR A 21 3.12 -9.95 17.05
CA TYR A 21 2.86 -8.60 16.53
C TYR A 21 3.73 -8.22 15.30
N PRO A 22 5.01 -8.60 15.21
CA PRO A 22 5.85 -8.43 14.02
C PRO A 22 5.37 -9.21 12.78
N GLU A 23 4.88 -10.44 12.92
CA GLU A 23 4.37 -11.23 11.78
C GLU A 23 3.11 -10.59 11.16
N ALA A 24 2.21 -10.06 12.00
CA ALA A 24 1.03 -9.33 11.53
C ALA A 24 1.43 -8.03 10.79
N LEU A 25 2.44 -7.31 11.29
CA LEU A 25 2.99 -6.11 10.64
C LEU A 25 3.64 -6.44 9.29
N ARG A 26 4.40 -7.55 9.19
CA ARG A 26 4.99 -7.99 7.92
C ARG A 26 3.91 -8.39 6.89
N LYS A 27 2.89 -9.13 7.32
CA LYS A 27 1.77 -9.49 6.45
C LYS A 27 0.99 -8.26 5.95
N ALA A 28 0.82 -7.25 6.81
CA ALA A 28 0.24 -5.97 6.40
C ALA A 28 1.13 -5.24 5.38
N THR A 29 2.44 -5.28 5.58
CA THR A 29 3.45 -4.71 4.68
C THR A 29 3.38 -5.36 3.28
N ASP A 30 3.31 -6.70 3.21
CA ASP A 30 3.11 -7.42 1.94
C ASP A 30 1.82 -7.01 1.23
N GLY A 31 0.73 -6.82 1.99
CA GLY A 31 -0.54 -6.34 1.45
C GLY A 31 -0.44 -4.93 0.86
N ILE A 32 0.34 -4.06 1.49
CA ILE A 32 0.58 -2.69 1.02
C ILE A 32 1.45 -2.68 -0.23
N PHE A 33 2.50 -3.51 -0.29
CA PHE A 33 3.29 -3.67 -1.51
C PHE A 33 2.45 -4.20 -2.66
N ALA A 34 1.62 -5.21 -2.43
CA ALA A 34 0.71 -5.72 -3.46
C ALA A 34 -0.30 -4.66 -3.94
N ALA A 35 -0.76 -3.76 -3.06
CA ALA A 35 -1.62 -2.64 -3.44
C ALA A 35 -0.86 -1.57 -4.25
N ARG A 36 0.36 -1.21 -3.82
CA ARG A 36 1.27 -0.31 -4.54
C ARG A 36 1.50 -0.83 -5.96
N ASP A 37 1.83 -2.10 -6.12
CA ASP A 37 2.16 -2.67 -7.43
C ASP A 37 0.97 -2.65 -8.37
N LYS A 38 -0.25 -2.89 -7.87
CA LYS A 38 -1.48 -2.77 -8.67
C LYS A 38 -1.71 -1.34 -9.14
N ILE A 39 -1.46 -0.36 -8.27
CA ILE A 39 -1.63 1.06 -8.54
C ILE A 39 -0.59 1.54 -9.54
N ALA A 40 0.68 1.18 -9.34
CA ALA A 40 1.77 1.48 -10.28
C ALA A 40 1.49 0.88 -11.66
N LYS A 41 1.10 -0.40 -11.71
CA LYS A 41 0.73 -1.07 -12.96
C LYS A 41 -0.44 -0.40 -13.68
N PHE A 42 -1.42 0.12 -12.94
CA PHE A 42 -2.52 0.87 -13.54
C PHE A 42 -2.04 2.17 -14.20
N ALA A 43 -1.12 2.91 -13.57
CA ALA A 43 -0.52 4.10 -14.16
C ALA A 43 0.34 3.78 -15.40
N ASP A 44 1.15 2.74 -15.31
CA ASP A 44 2.15 2.39 -16.32
C ASP A 44 1.56 1.64 -17.52
N ASP A 45 0.66 0.67 -17.31
CA ASP A 45 0.10 -0.14 -18.39
C ASP A 45 -1.29 0.35 -18.80
N GLY A 46 -2.12 0.68 -17.79
CA GLY A 46 -3.53 0.99 -18.00
C GLY A 46 -3.76 2.37 -18.62
N LEU A 47 -2.96 3.36 -18.22
CA LEU A 47 -3.11 4.75 -18.67
C LEU A 47 -2.08 5.19 -19.71
N ALA A 48 -0.94 4.51 -19.85
CA ALA A 48 0.11 4.97 -20.76
C ALA A 48 -0.29 4.97 -22.23
N HIS A 49 -1.25 4.13 -22.61
CA HIS A 49 -1.73 4.03 -23.99
C HIS A 49 -3.01 4.83 -24.25
N ILE A 50 -3.57 5.50 -23.23
CA ILE A 50 -4.78 6.31 -23.37
C ILE A 50 -4.38 7.71 -23.80
N VAL A 51 -4.47 7.98 -25.10
CA VAL A 51 -4.26 9.29 -25.70
C VAL A 51 -5.35 9.55 -26.71
N LEU A 52 -5.94 10.74 -26.67
CA LEU A 52 -6.89 11.21 -27.66
C LEU A 52 -6.15 12.07 -28.68
N ARG A 53 -6.51 11.93 -29.96
CA ARG A 53 -6.01 12.76 -31.07
C ARG A 53 -7.15 13.61 -31.64
N ASP A 54 -6.80 14.66 -32.36
CA ASP A 54 -7.78 15.55 -33.01
C ASP A 54 -8.73 14.80 -33.95
N ASP A 55 -8.20 13.77 -34.63
CA ASP A 55 -8.96 12.89 -35.53
C ASP A 55 -10.05 12.08 -34.79
N ASP A 56 -9.91 11.87 -33.48
CA ASP A 56 -10.84 11.06 -32.67
C ASP A 56 -12.09 11.84 -32.21
N VAL A 57 -12.06 13.18 -32.26
CA VAL A 57 -13.10 14.04 -31.69
C VAL A 57 -13.88 14.87 -32.71
N GLY A 58 -13.42 14.89 -33.96
CA GLY A 58 -14.01 15.70 -35.04
C GLY A 58 -13.92 17.21 -34.80
N MET A 59 -14.43 18.00 -35.76
CA MET A 59 -14.25 19.46 -35.78
C MET A 59 -14.79 20.18 -34.53
N LEU A 60 -15.94 19.75 -34.00
CA LEU A 60 -16.52 20.34 -32.80
C LEU A 60 -15.69 20.02 -31.54
N GLY A 61 -15.14 18.81 -31.44
CA GLY A 61 -14.30 18.42 -30.32
C GLY A 61 -12.95 19.16 -30.31
N VAL A 62 -12.37 19.40 -31.49
CA VAL A 62 -11.17 20.24 -31.65
C VAL A 62 -11.46 21.68 -31.22
N GLN A 63 -12.57 22.27 -31.68
CA GLN A 63 -12.96 23.63 -31.30
C GLN A 63 -13.23 23.79 -29.80
N ALA A 64 -13.76 22.74 -29.15
CA ALA A 64 -14.02 22.72 -27.71
C ALA A 64 -12.80 22.34 -26.86
N ASN A 65 -11.63 22.17 -27.48
CA ASN A 65 -10.38 21.78 -26.85
C ASN A 65 -10.45 20.47 -26.03
N VAL A 66 -11.25 19.50 -26.49
CA VAL A 66 -11.50 18.25 -25.76
C VAL A 66 -10.24 17.40 -25.64
N VAL A 67 -9.39 17.41 -26.68
CA VAL A 67 -8.15 16.63 -26.74
C VAL A 67 -7.18 17.06 -25.65
N ASP A 68 -6.90 18.36 -25.53
CA ASP A 68 -6.01 18.89 -24.49
C ASP A 68 -6.55 18.60 -23.10
N ILE A 69 -7.85 18.85 -22.86
CA ILE A 69 -8.48 18.64 -21.56
C ILE A 69 -8.41 17.16 -21.15
N PHE A 70 -8.72 16.26 -22.09
CA PHE A 70 -8.67 14.82 -21.85
C PHE A 70 -7.25 14.36 -21.54
N ASN A 71 -6.29 14.69 -22.41
CA ASN A 71 -4.90 14.27 -22.24
C ASN A 71 -4.27 14.85 -20.97
N ALA A 72 -4.57 16.11 -20.63
CA ALA A 72 -4.16 16.71 -19.36
C ALA A 72 -4.78 16.01 -18.15
N THR A 73 -6.04 15.58 -18.25
CA THR A 73 -6.72 14.83 -17.19
C THR A 73 -6.07 13.46 -16.99
N VAL A 74 -5.76 12.73 -18.08
CA VAL A 74 -5.04 11.45 -18.01
C VAL A 74 -3.67 11.64 -17.36
N ALA A 75 -2.91 12.65 -17.77
CA ALA A 75 -1.62 12.98 -17.16
C ALA A 75 -1.76 13.30 -15.66
N HIS A 76 -2.79 14.03 -15.26
CA HIS A 76 -3.05 14.35 -13.85
C HIS A 76 -3.41 13.12 -13.02
N ILE A 77 -4.17 12.18 -13.59
CA ILE A 77 -4.49 10.91 -12.93
C ILE A 77 -3.22 10.07 -12.76
N ARG A 78 -2.33 10.02 -13.76
CA ARG A 78 -1.05 9.31 -13.67
C ARG A 78 -0.17 9.88 -12.55
N ASP A 79 0.03 11.20 -12.52
CA ASP A 79 0.80 11.87 -11.46
C ASP A 79 0.25 11.60 -10.05
N LYS A 80 -1.09 11.61 -9.89
CA LYS A 80 -1.72 11.26 -8.62
C LYS A 80 -1.52 9.79 -8.24
N THR A 81 -1.62 8.89 -9.20
CA THR A 81 -1.42 7.46 -9.02
C THR A 81 0.02 7.17 -8.57
N ASP A 82 1.01 7.78 -9.21
CA ASP A 82 2.43 7.64 -8.88
C ASP A 82 2.72 8.15 -7.46
N LYS A 83 2.19 9.32 -7.10
CA LYS A 83 2.30 9.85 -5.73
C LYS A 83 1.65 8.94 -4.70
N GLY A 84 0.51 8.34 -5.03
CA GLY A 84 -0.17 7.35 -4.19
C GLY A 84 0.68 6.11 -3.97
N ALA A 85 1.30 5.57 -5.03
CA ALA A 85 2.21 4.44 -4.94
C ALA A 85 3.43 4.74 -4.05
N MET A 86 4.02 5.94 -4.19
CA MET A 86 5.12 6.38 -3.30
C MET A 86 4.70 6.50 -1.83
N GLN A 87 3.47 6.94 -1.55
CA GLN A 87 2.97 7.01 -0.17
C GLN A 87 2.77 5.62 0.44
N LEU A 88 2.28 4.66 -0.35
CA LEU A 88 2.14 3.27 0.07
C LEU A 88 3.50 2.62 0.35
N GLU A 89 4.50 2.91 -0.48
CA GLU A 89 5.88 2.46 -0.25
C GLU A 89 6.44 2.98 1.07
N ARG A 90 6.29 4.28 1.36
CA ARG A 90 6.71 4.87 2.64
C ARG A 90 5.97 4.26 3.83
N LEU A 91 4.69 3.93 3.68
CA LEU A 91 3.91 3.27 4.72
C LEU A 91 4.42 1.85 4.98
N ALA A 92 4.70 1.09 3.92
CA ALA A 92 5.27 -0.25 4.03
C ALA A 92 6.63 -0.22 4.75
N GLU A 93 7.53 0.69 4.36
CA GLU A 93 8.83 0.88 5.03
C GLU A 93 8.69 1.25 6.51
N ALA A 94 7.67 2.04 6.87
CA ALA A 94 7.43 2.43 8.25
C ALA A 94 6.92 1.24 9.10
N LEU A 95 6.08 0.38 8.52
CA LEU A 95 5.59 -0.83 9.19
C LEU A 95 6.68 -1.87 9.38
N ASP A 96 7.56 -2.03 8.39
CA ASP A 96 8.71 -2.93 8.49
C ASP A 96 9.67 -2.49 9.60
N LYS A 97 10.00 -1.20 9.67
CA LYS A 97 10.78 -0.62 10.78
C LYS A 97 10.11 -0.80 12.14
N ALA A 98 8.78 -0.69 12.19
CA ALA A 98 8.04 -0.95 13.43
C ALA A 98 8.14 -2.43 13.84
N ALA A 99 8.04 -3.35 12.89
CA ALA A 99 8.20 -4.78 13.14
C ALA A 99 9.61 -5.09 13.70
N ASP A 100 10.66 -4.56 13.07
CA ASP A 100 12.04 -4.72 13.54
C ASP A 100 12.24 -4.18 14.97
N TYR A 101 11.63 -3.03 15.28
CA TYR A 101 11.68 -2.45 16.62
C TYR A 101 11.06 -3.39 17.67
N TYR A 102 9.90 -3.99 17.38
CA TYR A 102 9.24 -4.93 18.28
C TYR A 102 10.05 -6.21 18.46
N GLU A 103 10.66 -6.76 17.41
CA GLU A 103 11.52 -7.95 17.53
C GLU A 103 12.75 -7.68 18.40
N THR A 104 13.36 -6.52 18.24
CA THR A 104 14.53 -6.13 19.04
C THR A 104 14.17 -5.98 20.52
N GLN A 105 12.97 -5.47 20.81
CA GLN A 105 12.47 -5.32 22.17
C GLN A 105 12.14 -6.68 22.80
N ASP A 106 11.45 -7.56 22.06
CA ASP A 106 11.11 -8.90 22.52
C ASP A 106 12.37 -9.74 22.80
N GLU A 107 13.41 -9.61 21.98
CA GLU A 107 14.69 -10.30 22.22
C GLU A 107 15.39 -9.79 23.49
N ALA A 108 15.34 -8.47 23.74
CA ALA A 108 15.91 -7.87 24.95
C ALA A 108 15.18 -8.33 26.22
N ASP A 109 13.86 -8.40 26.17
CA ASP A 109 13.04 -8.85 27.30
C ASP A 109 13.19 -10.36 27.54
N PHE A 110 13.28 -11.17 26.49
CA PHE A 110 13.61 -12.60 26.60
C PHE A 110 14.98 -12.84 27.26
N ARG A 111 16.01 -12.07 26.87
CA ARG A 111 17.34 -12.16 27.51
C ARG A 111 17.29 -11.81 29.00
N ARG A 112 16.57 -10.73 29.37
CA ARG A 112 16.40 -10.33 30.79
C ARG A 112 15.73 -11.42 31.62
N LEU A 113 14.64 -12.00 31.11
CA LEU A 113 13.93 -13.08 31.80
C LEU A 113 14.81 -14.32 31.98
N ARG A 114 15.53 -14.72 30.93
CA ARG A 114 16.45 -15.87 30.98
C ARG A 114 17.61 -15.65 31.96
N ASP A 115 18.13 -14.43 32.04
CA ASP A 115 19.21 -14.08 32.96
C ASP A 115 18.72 -14.03 34.42
N GLN A 116 17.47 -13.63 34.66
CA GLN A 116 16.82 -13.72 35.97
C GLN A 116 16.60 -15.18 36.41
N GLU A 117 16.16 -16.06 35.50
CA GLU A 117 16.00 -17.50 35.80
C GLU A 117 17.34 -18.18 36.12
N LYS A 118 18.42 -17.79 35.43
CA LYS A 118 19.77 -18.32 35.71
C LYS A 118 20.38 -17.85 37.02
N GLY A 119 19.93 -16.70 37.56
CA GLY A 119 20.39 -16.16 38.84
C GLY A 119 19.64 -16.70 40.06
N GLN A 120 18.60 -17.50 39.87
CA GLN A 120 17.79 -18.11 40.95
C GLN A 120 18.12 -19.59 41.22
N ASN A 121 19.13 -20.16 40.56
CA ASN A 121 19.73 -21.46 40.87
C ASN A 121 21.13 -21.29 41.46
#